data_AF-A0A961S4H6-F1
#
_entry.id   AF-A0A961S4H6-F1
#
_cell.length_a   1.000
_cell.length_b   1.000
_cell.length_c   1.000
_cell.angle_alpha   90.00
_cell.angle_beta   90.00
_cell.angle_gamma   90.00
#
_symmetry.space_group_name_H-M   'P 1'
#
loop_
_entity.id
_entity.type
_entity.pdbx_description
1 polymer ?
#
loop_
_entity_poly.entity_id
_entity_poly.type
_entity_poly.pdbx_seq_one_letter_code
_entity_poly.pdbx_strand_id
1 'polypeptide(L)'
;MAGKSKAEREALERQNAAIMAVFERAGFDHIAPDIIQPADIFLERSGEDIRARTFVFTDPAGNEMCLRPDLTVPACRYHLSHASDPAAEQRYCYLGPAFRFPDERLSPQEFTQAGVEWFGAGDSIAAEARVLKLTLSALEVAGATGLKVTLGDLGLFSCLLDDMEMPDRWRRRLKHHFWRPSAFHDLLNDF
;
A
#
# COMPACT_ATOMS: atom_id res chain seq x y z
N MET A 1 13.36 -19.70 10.41
CA MET A 1 13.98 -18.41 10.04
C MET A 1 14.79 -17.93 11.22
N ALA A 2 16.09 -17.66 11.04
CA ALA A 2 16.87 -17.04 12.10
C ALA A 2 16.42 -15.57 12.23
N GLY A 3 16.14 -15.12 13.45
CA GLY A 3 15.81 -13.73 13.72
C GLY A 3 16.97 -12.79 13.36
N LYS A 4 16.71 -11.49 13.30
CA LYS A 4 17.74 -10.46 13.04
C LYS A 4 18.76 -10.44 14.19
N SER A 5 20.03 -10.26 13.87
CA SER A 5 21.06 -10.00 14.88
C SER A 5 20.80 -8.69 15.63
N LYS A 6 21.45 -8.51 16.79
CA LYS A 6 21.36 -7.27 17.57
C LYS A 6 21.73 -6.04 16.72
N ALA A 7 22.82 -6.13 15.96
CA ALA A 7 23.32 -5.03 15.14
C ALA A 7 22.33 -4.66 14.02
N GLU A 8 21.75 -5.64 13.34
CA GLU A 8 20.74 -5.42 12.31
C GLU A 8 19.48 -4.77 12.88
N ARG A 9 19.00 -5.25 14.03
CA ARG A 9 17.84 -4.67 14.71
C ARG A 9 18.08 -3.20 15.06
N GLU A 10 19.23 -2.89 15.66
CA GLU A 10 19.58 -1.52 16.03
C GLU A 10 19.75 -0.60 14.81
N ALA A 11 20.28 -1.12 13.69
CA ALA A 11 20.36 -0.36 12.45
C ALA A 11 18.97 -0.02 11.89
N LEU A 12 18.07 -1.00 11.83
CA LEU A 12 16.70 -0.80 11.37
C LEU A 12 15.92 0.17 12.27
N GLU A 13 16.09 0.07 13.59
CA GLU A 13 15.46 0.99 14.54
C GLU A 13 15.89 2.44 14.31
N ARG A 14 17.19 2.67 14.06
CA ARG A 14 17.70 4.01 13.70
C ARG A 14 17.11 4.52 12.39
N GLN A 15 17.05 3.68 11.36
CA GLN A 15 16.48 4.05 10.06
C GLN A 15 14.99 4.38 10.17
N ASN A 16 14.23 3.53 10.86
CA ASN A 16 12.81 3.72 11.10
C ASN A 16 12.53 5.03 11.87
N ALA A 17 13.29 5.30 12.93
CA ALA A 17 13.17 6.54 13.69
C ALA A 17 13.48 7.77 12.82
N ALA A 18 14.48 7.68 11.96
CA ALA A 18 14.86 8.77 11.06
C ALA A 18 13.76 9.07 10.02
N ILE A 19 13.15 8.02 9.45
CA ILE A 19 12.02 8.11 8.52
C ILE A 19 10.82 8.76 9.21
N MET A 20 10.39 8.24 10.36
CA MET A 20 9.21 8.76 11.07
C MET A 20 9.40 10.21 11.49
N ALA A 21 10.60 10.59 11.94
CA ALA A 21 10.88 11.98 12.28
C ALA A 21 10.75 12.93 11.07
N VAL A 22 11.01 12.47 9.84
CA VAL A 22 10.76 13.27 8.62
C VAL A 22 9.27 13.45 8.38
N PHE A 23 8.47 12.38 8.53
CA PHE A 23 7.02 12.44 8.34
C PHE A 23 6.32 13.32 9.39
N GLU A 24 6.64 13.13 10.67
CA GLU A 24 6.07 13.91 11.78
C GLU A 24 6.41 15.41 11.65
N ARG A 25 7.65 15.75 11.28
CA ARG A 25 8.04 17.15 11.01
C ARG A 25 7.30 17.78 9.84
N ALA A 26 6.80 16.97 8.90
CA ALA A 26 5.97 17.43 7.79
C ALA A 26 4.48 17.58 8.16
N GLY A 27 4.13 17.35 9.43
CA GLY A 27 2.76 17.47 9.95
C GLY A 27 1.88 16.27 9.65
N PHE A 28 2.46 15.07 9.54
CA PHE A 28 1.71 13.82 9.46
C PHE A 28 1.56 13.23 10.87
N ASP A 29 0.33 12.96 11.28
CA ASP A 29 0.04 12.39 12.59
C ASP A 29 0.40 10.91 12.63
N HIS A 30 1.21 10.53 13.61
CA HIS A 30 1.64 9.14 13.76
C HIS A 30 0.51 8.30 14.35
N ILE A 31 -0.03 7.39 13.55
CA ILE A 31 -1.07 6.44 13.94
C ILE A 31 -0.51 5.02 14.01
N ALA A 32 -1.12 4.19 14.85
CA ALA A 32 -0.81 2.78 14.98
C ALA A 32 -2.09 1.95 14.82
N PRO A 33 -2.55 1.69 13.58
CA PRO A 33 -3.73 0.85 13.36
C PRO A 33 -3.52 -0.54 13.94
N ASP A 34 -4.61 -1.27 14.21
CA ASP A 34 -4.54 -2.63 14.75
C ASP A 34 -3.92 -3.62 13.74
N ILE A 35 -3.23 -4.64 14.24
CA ILE A 35 -2.65 -5.70 13.41
C ILE A 35 -3.72 -6.66 12.89
N ILE A 36 -4.65 -7.05 13.77
CA ILE A 36 -5.72 -7.97 13.45
C ILE A 36 -6.86 -7.18 12.83
N GLN A 37 -7.33 -7.63 11.67
CA GLN A 37 -8.38 -6.98 10.89
C GLN A 37 -9.44 -8.01 10.47
N PRO A 38 -10.69 -7.62 10.21
CA PRO A 38 -11.65 -8.46 9.50
C PRO A 38 -11.09 -8.83 8.11
N ALA A 39 -11.20 -10.10 7.74
CA ALA A 39 -10.60 -10.59 6.49
C ALA A 39 -11.33 -10.07 5.24
N ASP A 40 -12.66 -10.00 5.29
CA ASP A 40 -13.55 -9.54 4.22
C ASP A 40 -13.10 -8.23 3.56
N ILE A 41 -12.65 -7.26 4.36
CA ILE A 41 -12.17 -5.94 3.89
C ILE A 41 -11.04 -6.07 2.85
N PHE A 42 -10.18 -7.07 2.98
CA PHE A 42 -9.07 -7.29 2.04
C PHE A 42 -9.49 -8.16 0.85
N LEU A 43 -10.38 -9.12 1.09
CA LEU A 43 -10.81 -10.12 0.11
C LEU A 43 -11.77 -9.53 -0.94
N GLU A 44 -12.71 -8.70 -0.51
CA GLU A 44 -13.70 -8.08 -1.41
C GLU A 44 -13.05 -7.10 -2.38
N ARG A 45 -12.00 -6.38 -1.94
CA ARG A 45 -11.33 -5.37 -2.77
C ARG A 45 -10.42 -5.97 -3.84
N SER A 46 -9.83 -7.14 -3.56
CA SER A 46 -8.66 -7.60 -4.32
C SER A 46 -8.78 -9.03 -4.87
N GLY A 47 -9.89 -9.71 -4.61
CA GLY A 47 -10.19 -11.03 -5.13
C GLY A 47 -9.38 -12.17 -4.47
N GLU A 48 -9.48 -13.36 -5.04
CA GLU A 48 -8.89 -14.58 -4.44
C GLU A 48 -7.36 -14.56 -4.35
N ASP A 49 -6.67 -13.81 -5.23
CA ASP A 49 -5.21 -13.71 -5.22
C ASP A 49 -4.68 -13.10 -3.92
N ILE A 50 -5.39 -12.13 -3.34
CA ILE A 50 -5.05 -11.58 -2.02
C ILE A 50 -5.35 -12.58 -0.91
N ARG A 51 -6.38 -13.42 -1.05
CA ARG A 51 -6.68 -14.47 -0.07
C ARG A 51 -5.51 -15.43 0.08
N ALA A 52 -4.98 -15.92 -1.05
CA ALA A 52 -3.84 -16.82 -1.07
C ALA A 52 -2.58 -16.20 -0.41
N ARG A 53 -2.55 -14.87 -0.30
CA ARG A 53 -1.42 -14.10 0.22
C ARG A 53 -1.62 -13.55 1.62
N THR A 54 -2.78 -13.78 2.24
CA THR A 54 -3.15 -13.21 3.53
C THR A 54 -3.19 -14.29 4.60
N PHE A 55 -2.64 -14.01 5.79
CA PHE A 55 -2.79 -14.90 6.94
C PHE A 55 -4.20 -14.77 7.51
N VAL A 56 -5.08 -15.70 7.14
CA VAL A 56 -6.47 -15.74 7.57
C VAL A 56 -6.63 -16.78 8.70
N PHE A 57 -7.43 -16.44 9.70
CA PHE A 57 -7.78 -17.31 10.82
C PHE A 57 -9.21 -17.03 11.28
N THR A 58 -9.75 -17.90 12.12
CA THR A 58 -11.10 -17.74 12.69
C THR A 58 -10.97 -17.39 14.17
N ASP A 59 -11.69 -16.36 14.61
CA ASP A 59 -11.75 -16.00 16.03
C ASP A 59 -12.66 -16.97 16.82
N PRO A 60 -12.69 -16.91 18.17
CA PRO A 60 -13.57 -17.77 18.97
C PRO A 60 -15.08 -17.58 18.73
N ALA A 61 -15.49 -16.46 18.13
CA ALA A 61 -16.89 -16.18 17.78
C ALA A 61 -17.26 -16.67 16.38
N GLY A 62 -16.31 -17.23 15.61
CA GLY A 62 -16.52 -17.75 14.27
C GLY A 62 -16.29 -16.72 13.16
N ASN A 63 -15.79 -15.52 13.48
CA ASN A 63 -15.51 -14.49 12.48
C ASN A 63 -14.20 -14.78 11.75
N GLU A 64 -14.17 -14.52 10.44
CA GLU A 64 -12.96 -14.61 9.64
C GLU A 64 -12.11 -13.34 9.81
N MET A 65 -10.92 -13.51 10.38
CA MET A 65 -9.98 -12.45 10.70
C MET A 65 -8.68 -12.66 9.91
N CYS A 66 -7.86 -11.62 9.81
CA CYS A 66 -6.54 -11.72 9.23
C CYS A 66 -5.50 -10.91 10.00
N LEU A 67 -4.24 -11.30 9.83
CA LEU A 67 -3.13 -10.38 10.06
C LEU A 67 -3.04 -9.44 8.86
N ARG A 68 -2.98 -8.12 9.12
CA ARG A 68 -2.96 -7.13 8.04
C ARG A 68 -1.82 -7.36 7.03
N PRO A 69 -2.10 -7.40 5.71
CA PRO A 69 -1.08 -7.55 4.67
C PRO A 69 -0.32 -6.26 4.36
N ASP A 70 -0.91 -5.11 4.71
CA ASP A 70 -0.35 -3.76 4.58
C ASP A 70 -0.94 -2.84 5.67
N LEU A 71 -0.44 -1.61 5.78
CA LEU A 71 -0.96 -0.60 6.71
C LEU A 71 -1.89 0.44 6.05
N THR A 72 -1.98 0.48 4.72
CA THR A 72 -2.83 1.44 4.00
C THR A 72 -4.31 1.20 4.27
N VAL A 73 -4.79 -0.04 4.13
CA VAL A 73 -6.20 -0.36 4.41
C VAL A 73 -6.57 -0.10 5.88
N PRO A 74 -5.79 -0.55 6.88
CA PRO A 74 -6.00 -0.18 8.27
C PRO A 74 -5.97 1.33 8.53
N ALA A 75 -5.09 2.09 7.86
CA ALA A 75 -5.06 3.55 7.96
C ALA A 75 -6.32 4.20 7.37
N CYS A 76 -6.84 3.71 6.25
CA CYS A 76 -8.15 4.14 5.72
C CYS A 76 -9.27 3.89 6.74
N ARG A 77 -9.31 2.72 7.37
CA ARG A 77 -10.30 2.41 8.41
C ARG A 77 -10.18 3.32 9.62
N TYR A 78 -8.95 3.58 10.06
CA TYR A 78 -8.68 4.53 11.13
C TYR A 78 -9.22 5.92 10.80
N HIS A 79 -8.93 6.43 9.60
CA HIS A 79 -9.45 7.71 9.12
C HIS A 79 -10.98 7.74 9.14
N LEU A 80 -11.64 6.73 8.56
CA LEU A 80 -13.10 6.66 8.50
C LEU A 80 -13.78 6.57 9.87
N SER A 81 -13.11 6.03 10.89
CA SER A 81 -13.67 5.91 12.24
C SER A 81 -13.35 7.08 13.17
N HIS A 82 -12.33 7.88 12.87
CA HIS A 82 -11.88 8.98 13.73
C HIS A 82 -12.10 10.37 13.13
N ALA A 83 -12.18 10.48 11.81
CA ALA A 83 -12.46 11.76 11.17
C ALA A 83 -13.90 12.20 11.46
N SER A 84 -14.06 13.45 11.90
CA SER A 84 -15.39 14.06 12.03
C SER A 84 -16.08 14.24 10.67
N ASP A 85 -15.28 14.44 9.63
CA ASP A 85 -15.68 14.47 8.22
C ASP A 85 -14.67 13.66 7.39
N PRO A 86 -15.08 12.54 6.77
CA PRO A 86 -14.21 11.74 5.89
C PRO A 86 -13.67 12.47 4.66
N ALA A 87 -14.25 13.61 4.29
CA ALA A 87 -13.75 14.45 3.20
C ALA A 87 -12.71 15.48 3.68
N ALA A 88 -12.58 15.67 4.99
CA ALA A 88 -11.63 16.64 5.55
C ALA A 88 -10.19 16.23 5.26
N GLU A 89 -9.35 17.25 5.02
CA GLU A 89 -7.93 17.03 4.81
C GLU A 89 -7.29 16.46 6.08
N GLN A 90 -6.67 15.28 5.96
CA GLN A 90 -6.00 14.58 7.04
C GLN A 90 -4.71 13.93 6.55
N ARG A 91 -3.69 13.91 7.40
CA ARG A 91 -2.34 13.42 7.06
C ARG A 91 -1.88 12.47 8.15
N TYR A 92 -1.66 11.22 7.80
CA TYR A 92 -1.24 10.19 8.75
C TYR A 92 0.08 9.57 8.33
N CYS A 93 0.94 9.25 9.29
CA CYS A 93 2.09 8.39 9.08
C CYS A 93 2.01 7.18 10.00
N TYR A 94 2.68 6.10 9.63
CA TYR A 94 2.69 4.88 10.40
C TYR A 94 4.04 4.17 10.29
N LEU A 95 4.33 3.37 11.31
CA LEU A 95 5.42 2.41 11.34
C LEU A 95 4.94 1.15 12.07
N GLY A 96 4.96 -0.01 11.41
CA GLY A 96 4.55 -1.24 12.06
C GLY A 96 4.74 -2.50 11.23
N PRO A 97 4.50 -3.68 11.83
CA PRO A 97 4.58 -4.94 11.11
C PRO A 97 3.40 -5.14 10.15
N ALA A 98 3.67 -5.81 9.04
CA ALA A 98 2.71 -6.32 8.06
C ALA A 98 3.07 -7.76 7.67
N PHE A 99 2.07 -8.52 7.23
CA PHE A 99 2.15 -9.98 7.11
C PHE A 99 1.57 -10.49 5.78
N ARG A 100 2.38 -11.13 4.95
CA ARG A 100 1.88 -11.70 3.68
C ARG A 100 2.61 -12.98 3.28
N PHE A 101 1.92 -13.91 2.62
CA PHE A 101 2.62 -15.02 1.98
C PHE A 101 3.43 -14.49 0.78
N PRO A 102 4.70 -14.91 0.66
CA PRO A 102 5.55 -14.54 -0.46
C PRO A 102 5.03 -15.09 -1.78
N ASP A 103 5.14 -14.32 -2.87
CA ASP A 103 5.02 -14.87 -4.23
C ASP A 103 6.26 -15.71 -4.59
N GLU A 104 7.39 -15.43 -3.95
CA GLU A 104 8.68 -16.10 -4.14
C GLU A 104 9.22 -16.64 -2.83
N ARG A 105 9.86 -17.82 -2.83
CA ARG A 105 10.34 -18.53 -1.62
C ARG A 105 11.26 -17.73 -0.67
N LEU A 106 11.74 -16.55 -1.07
CA LEU A 106 12.74 -15.75 -0.35
C LEU A 106 12.21 -14.48 0.33
N SER A 107 10.95 -14.06 0.12
CA SER A 107 10.44 -12.88 0.84
C SER A 107 10.04 -13.22 2.28
N PRO A 108 10.25 -12.31 3.25
CA PRO A 108 9.82 -12.54 4.62
C PRO A 108 8.30 -12.51 4.72
N GLN A 109 7.75 -13.40 5.54
CA GLN A 109 6.31 -13.44 5.83
C GLN A 109 5.87 -12.28 6.74
N GLU A 110 6.80 -11.76 7.53
CA GLU A 110 6.64 -10.61 8.44
C GLU A 110 7.69 -9.55 8.10
N PHE A 111 7.26 -8.31 7.89
CA PHE A 111 8.14 -7.20 7.58
C PHE A 111 7.63 -5.90 8.21
N THR A 112 8.55 -4.96 8.46
CA THR A 112 8.19 -3.62 8.96
C THR A 112 7.93 -2.72 7.77
N GLN A 113 6.79 -2.03 7.79
CA GLN A 113 6.39 -1.05 6.80
C GLN A 113 6.24 0.31 7.49
N ALA A 114 6.85 1.33 6.87
CA ALA A 114 6.67 2.73 7.19
C ALA A 114 6.05 3.44 5.99
N GLY A 115 5.15 4.38 6.23
CA GLY A 115 4.45 5.07 5.15
C GLY A 115 3.63 6.25 5.63
N VAL A 116 3.05 6.97 4.67
CA VAL A 116 2.20 8.12 4.88
C VAL A 116 0.93 7.98 4.03
N GLU A 117 -0.18 8.52 4.52
CA GLU A 117 -1.44 8.64 3.79
C GLU A 117 -1.94 10.09 3.92
N TRP A 118 -2.36 10.68 2.81
CA TRP A 118 -2.91 12.05 2.78
C TRP A 118 -4.29 12.02 2.15
N PHE A 119 -5.31 12.21 2.98
CA PHE A 119 -6.73 12.24 2.60
C PHE A 119 -7.21 13.67 2.41
N GLY A 120 -8.23 13.86 1.55
CA GLY A 120 -8.96 15.12 1.42
C GLY A 120 -8.16 16.32 0.86
N ALA A 121 -7.04 16.08 0.19
CA ALA A 121 -6.23 17.16 -0.38
C ALA A 121 -6.99 17.88 -1.52
N GLY A 122 -7.08 19.21 -1.43
CA GLY A 122 -7.77 20.02 -2.46
C GLY A 122 -7.07 20.08 -3.82
N ASP A 123 -5.72 20.04 -3.81
CA ASP A 123 -4.90 19.91 -5.02
C ASP A 123 -4.17 18.56 -4.96
N SER A 124 -4.72 17.56 -5.66
CA SER A 124 -4.21 16.20 -5.64
C SER A 124 -2.81 16.08 -6.25
N ILE A 125 -2.52 16.81 -7.34
CA ILE A 125 -1.22 16.75 -8.02
C ILE A 125 -0.13 17.33 -7.11
N ALA A 126 -0.41 18.48 -6.47
CA ALA A 126 0.52 19.06 -5.51
C ALA A 126 0.73 18.16 -4.29
N ALA A 127 -0.31 17.47 -3.82
CA ALA A 127 -0.22 16.52 -2.72
C ALA A 127 0.64 15.30 -3.08
N GLU A 128 0.42 14.69 -4.23
CA GLU A 128 1.23 13.56 -4.74
C GLU A 128 2.71 13.93 -4.87
N ALA A 129 3.01 15.08 -5.46
CA ALA A 129 4.38 15.57 -5.60
C ALA A 129 5.05 15.79 -4.23
N ARG A 130 4.30 16.28 -3.24
CA ARG A 130 4.79 16.46 -1.86
C ARG A 130 5.03 15.12 -1.17
N VAL A 131 4.13 14.15 -1.30
CA VAL A 131 4.30 12.80 -0.75
C VAL A 131 5.53 12.14 -1.37
N LEU A 132 5.73 12.22 -2.68
CA LEU A 132 6.92 11.70 -3.35
C LEU A 132 8.19 12.35 -2.80
N LYS A 133 8.24 13.69 -2.75
CA LYS A 133 9.39 14.43 -2.20
C LYS A 133 9.67 14.05 -0.75
N LEU A 134 8.64 13.91 0.07
CA LEU A 134 8.74 13.53 1.48
C LEU A 134 9.33 12.13 1.62
N THR A 135 8.83 11.17 0.86
CA THR A 135 9.34 9.79 0.84
C THR A 135 10.81 9.72 0.43
N LEU A 136 11.20 10.45 -0.62
CA LEU A 136 12.60 10.51 -1.04
C LEU A 136 13.50 11.11 0.05
N SER A 137 13.06 12.21 0.66
CA SER A 137 13.79 12.85 1.76
C SER A 137 13.95 11.91 2.96
N ALA A 138 12.92 11.13 3.30
CA ALA A 138 12.95 10.15 4.37
C ALA A 138 13.94 9.01 4.09
N LEU A 139 13.97 8.51 2.84
CA LEU A 139 14.92 7.48 2.42
C LEU A 139 16.36 7.98 2.44
N GLU A 140 16.62 9.20 1.96
CA GLU A 140 17.95 9.83 2.00
C GLU A 140 18.45 10.00 3.45
N VAL A 141 17.60 10.49 4.34
CA VAL A 141 17.91 10.63 5.77
C VAL A 141 18.14 9.27 6.45
N ALA A 142 17.50 8.20 5.97
CA ALA A 142 17.75 6.83 6.40
C ALA A 142 19.04 6.20 5.81
N GLY A 143 19.77 6.94 4.97
CA GLY A 143 21.04 6.53 4.38
C GLY A 143 20.94 5.87 3.01
N ALA A 144 19.77 5.91 2.35
CA ALA A 144 19.65 5.43 0.98
C ALA A 144 20.39 6.38 0.01
N THR A 145 21.09 5.80 -0.96
CA THR A 145 21.85 6.55 -1.97
C THR A 145 21.55 5.99 -3.37
N GLY A 146 21.74 6.82 -4.40
CA GLY A 146 21.53 6.37 -5.79
C GLY A 146 20.09 5.98 -6.11
N LEU A 147 19.10 6.61 -5.46
CA LEU A 147 17.68 6.34 -5.68
C LEU A 147 17.29 6.57 -7.14
N LYS A 148 16.53 5.63 -7.71
CA LYS A 148 15.89 5.76 -9.02
C LYS A 148 14.39 5.74 -8.81
N VAL A 149 13.71 6.71 -9.41
CA VAL A 149 12.25 6.84 -9.34
C VAL A 149 11.67 6.58 -10.72
N THR A 150 10.72 5.66 -10.79
CA THR A 150 9.90 5.41 -11.98
C THR A 150 8.49 5.87 -11.67
N LEU A 151 7.93 6.73 -12.51
CA LEU A 151 6.54 7.20 -12.40
C LEU A 151 5.70 6.57 -13.50
N GLY A 152 4.45 6.25 -13.18
CA GLY A 152 3.47 5.76 -14.13
C GLY A 152 2.10 6.34 -13.80
N ASP A 153 1.28 6.54 -14.83
CA ASP A 153 -0.08 7.03 -14.69
C ASP A 153 -1.03 6.10 -15.46
N LEU A 154 -2.00 5.54 -14.74
CA LEU A 154 -3.00 4.62 -15.25
C LEU A 154 -4.03 5.33 -16.13
N GLY A 155 -4.17 6.64 -15.94
CA GLY A 155 -4.95 7.53 -16.80
C GLY A 155 -4.43 7.51 -18.23
N LEU A 156 -3.12 7.46 -18.44
CA LEU A 156 -2.53 7.40 -19.80
C LEU A 156 -3.00 6.15 -20.56
N PHE A 157 -2.97 4.99 -19.91
CA PHE A 157 -3.47 3.75 -20.51
C PHE A 157 -4.97 3.82 -20.77
N SER A 158 -5.73 4.38 -19.83
CA SER A 158 -7.18 4.54 -19.98
C SER A 158 -7.53 5.46 -21.15
N CYS A 159 -6.82 6.59 -21.29
CA CYS A 159 -6.98 7.53 -22.40
C CYS A 159 -6.65 6.89 -23.75
N LEU A 160 -5.56 6.12 -23.84
CA LEU A 160 -5.22 5.37 -25.05
C LEU A 160 -6.37 4.45 -25.48
N LEU A 161 -6.89 3.65 -24.55
CA LEU A 161 -7.99 2.74 -24.85
C LEU A 161 -9.28 3.47 -25.22
N ASP A 162 -9.50 4.69 -24.72
CA ASP A 162 -10.69 5.47 -25.02
C ASP A 162 -10.67 6.06 -26.44
N ASP A 163 -9.48 6.41 -26.94
CA ASP A 163 -9.26 6.99 -28.27
C ASP A 163 -9.20 5.92 -29.39
N MET A 164 -8.90 4.67 -29.03
CA MET A 164 -8.89 3.58 -30.00
C MET A 164 -10.31 3.16 -30.45
N GLU A 165 -10.46 2.98 -31.76
CA GLU A 165 -11.63 2.31 -32.34
C GLU A 165 -11.64 0.83 -31.94
N MET A 166 -12.50 0.46 -31.00
CA MET A 166 -12.69 -0.93 -30.56
C MET A 166 -14.06 -1.13 -29.93
N PRO A 167 -14.57 -2.38 -29.86
CA PRO A 167 -15.80 -2.67 -29.15
C PRO A 167 -15.69 -2.38 -27.65
N ASP A 168 -16.71 -1.73 -27.08
CA ASP A 168 -16.78 -1.38 -25.64
C ASP A 168 -16.51 -2.54 -24.70
N ARG A 169 -16.97 -3.75 -25.07
CA ARG A 169 -16.72 -4.97 -24.30
C ARG A 169 -15.23 -5.20 -24.08
N TRP A 170 -14.44 -5.05 -25.14
CA TRP A 170 -12.99 -5.25 -25.08
C TRP A 170 -12.29 -4.14 -24.30
N ARG A 171 -12.68 -2.89 -24.54
CA ARG A 171 -12.18 -1.73 -23.80
C ARG A 171 -12.33 -1.92 -22.29
N ARG A 172 -13.53 -2.32 -21.83
CA ARG A 172 -13.80 -2.58 -20.41
C ARG A 172 -12.98 -3.74 -19.86
N ARG A 173 -12.82 -4.84 -20.63
CA ARG A 173 -11.99 -5.98 -20.22
C ARG A 173 -10.52 -5.58 -20.07
N LEU A 174 -9.95 -4.85 -21.04
CA LEU A 174 -8.57 -4.38 -20.99
C LEU A 174 -8.33 -3.46 -19.78
N LYS A 175 -9.23 -2.49 -19.54
CA LYS A 175 -9.19 -1.63 -18.33
C LYS A 175 -9.28 -2.44 -17.04
N HIS A 176 -10.17 -3.43 -16.97
CA HIS A 176 -10.36 -4.27 -15.78
C HIS A 176 -9.15 -5.15 -15.49
N HIS A 177 -8.56 -5.76 -16.51
CA HIS A 177 -7.46 -6.71 -16.36
C HIS A 177 -6.07 -6.05 -16.31
N PHE A 178 -5.94 -4.75 -16.58
CA PHE A 178 -4.64 -4.06 -16.62
C PHE A 178 -3.75 -4.33 -15.40
N TRP A 179 -4.36 -4.43 -14.22
CA TRP A 179 -3.70 -4.67 -12.94
C TRP A 179 -3.27 -6.13 -12.71
N ARG A 180 -3.60 -7.03 -13.64
CA ARG A 180 -3.30 -8.47 -13.61
C ARG A 180 -2.44 -8.82 -14.82
N PRO A 181 -1.11 -8.64 -14.76
CA PRO A 181 -0.24 -8.71 -15.94
C PRO A 181 -0.43 -9.97 -16.78
N SER A 182 -0.50 -11.15 -16.16
CA SER A 182 -0.72 -12.41 -16.89
C SER A 182 -2.08 -12.43 -17.61
N ALA A 183 -3.18 -12.16 -16.89
CA ALA A 183 -4.51 -12.13 -17.47
C ALA A 183 -4.66 -11.03 -18.53
N PHE A 184 -3.96 -9.91 -18.38
CA PHE A 184 -3.92 -8.84 -19.38
C PHE A 184 -3.21 -9.29 -20.65
N HIS A 185 -2.05 -9.95 -20.54
CA HIS A 185 -1.34 -10.49 -21.70
C HIS A 185 -2.13 -11.61 -22.39
N ASP A 186 -2.76 -12.51 -21.64
CA ASP A 186 -3.63 -13.55 -22.20
C ASP A 186 -4.78 -12.91 -22.98
N LEU A 187 -5.40 -11.87 -22.42
CA LEU A 187 -6.47 -11.12 -23.08
C LEU A 187 -6.02 -10.44 -24.38
N LEU A 188 -4.77 -9.96 -24.46
CA LEU A 188 -4.22 -9.39 -25.68
C LEU A 188 -3.97 -10.45 -26.76
N ASN A 189 -3.66 -11.69 -26.38
CA ASN A 189 -3.48 -12.79 -27.32
C ASN A 189 -4.81 -13.34 -27.85
N ASP A 190 -5.90 -13.15 -27.10
CA ASP A 190 -7.27 -13.51 -27.48
C ASP A 190 -7.99 -12.44 -28.33
N PHE A 191 -7.36 -11.28 -28.53
CA PHE A 191 -7.94 -10.11 -29.23
C PHE A 191 -7.97 -10.29 -30.76
#